data_AF-A0A7V5N2Z2-F1
#
_entry.id   AF-A0A7V5N2Z2-F1
#
_cell.length_a   1.000
_cell.length_b   1.000
_cell.length_c   1.000
_cell.angle_alpha   90.00
_cell.angle_beta   90.00
_cell.angle_gamma   90.00
#
_symmetry.space_group_name_H-M   'P 1'
#
loop_
_entity.id
_entity.type
_entity.pdbx_description
1 polymer ?
#
loop_
_entity_poly.entity_id
_entity_poly.type
_entity_poly.pdbx_seq_one_letter_code
_entity_poly.pdbx_strand_id
1 'polypeptide(L)'
;MYHEDGAHPDPPAADSWSRPSGSFIIAARVDQLFSEEGGAVLGNKAAIEISELERVARQAVAAAGKTISGRMGRPGLVRHKGQADYVTEVDKACERAILEVIQCNFPAHGVLSEESPFMGGERSELTWIVDPLDGTTNFIHGFPMVSVSVAVARGEEVLLALILDPLRGELFMAKRGLGAELNGEPIRVRDRASVSDALMATGFPHRAKHYLDPYMAAMGRILQEANDLRRAGSAALDLAYVACGRLDGFWEPGLKPWDVAAGSLLVKEAGGIVTDFWGNPDYLLNGHIVAAPKRIHGFLLEQISHELAPALRPG
;
A
#
# COMPACT_ATOMS: atom_id res chain seq x y z
N MET A 1 -16.04 -50.86 -12.48
CA MET A 1 -17.10 -50.12 -13.19
C MET A 1 -17.99 -49.53 -12.11
N TYR A 2 -17.62 -48.34 -11.61
CA TYR A 2 -18.42 -47.59 -10.66
C TYR A 2 -18.51 -46.17 -11.21
N HIS A 3 -19.75 -45.71 -11.33
CA HIS A 3 -20.20 -44.52 -12.01
C HIS A 3 -19.59 -43.24 -11.41
N GLU A 4 -19.04 -42.41 -12.29
CA GLU A 4 -18.94 -40.96 -12.11
C GLU A 4 -20.35 -40.38 -12.16
N ASP A 5 -20.76 -39.67 -11.12
CA ASP A 5 -21.77 -38.61 -11.18
C ASP A 5 -21.68 -37.81 -9.89
N GLY A 6 -20.84 -36.77 -9.93
CA GLY A 6 -20.74 -35.75 -8.90
C GLY A 6 -20.54 -34.43 -9.61
N ALA A 7 -21.65 -33.76 -9.94
CA ALA A 7 -21.63 -32.40 -10.44
C ALA A 7 -20.80 -31.54 -9.47
N HIS A 8 -19.67 -31.03 -9.96
CA HIS A 8 -18.94 -29.97 -9.26
C HIS A 8 -19.91 -28.79 -9.10
N PRO A 9 -20.08 -28.24 -7.89
CA PRO A 9 -20.80 -26.98 -7.76
C PRO A 9 -20.04 -25.92 -8.56
N ASP A 10 -20.77 -25.14 -9.35
CA ASP A 10 -20.23 -24.00 -10.06
C ASP A 10 -19.36 -23.16 -9.11
N PRO A 11 -18.21 -22.63 -9.56
CA PRO A 11 -17.40 -21.74 -8.73
C PRO A 11 -18.31 -20.59 -8.25
N PRO A 12 -18.26 -20.22 -6.95
CA PRO A 12 -19.00 -19.07 -6.48
C PRO A 12 -18.61 -17.87 -7.34
N ALA A 13 -19.62 -17.11 -7.79
CA ALA A 13 -19.41 -15.87 -8.51
C ALA A 13 -18.32 -15.06 -7.79
N ALA A 14 -17.31 -14.61 -8.55
CA ALA A 14 -16.19 -13.82 -8.05
C ALA A 14 -16.69 -12.81 -7.02
N ASP A 15 -16.05 -12.81 -5.84
CA ASP A 15 -16.36 -11.91 -4.73
C ASP A 15 -16.86 -10.58 -5.28
N SER A 16 -18.12 -10.29 -4.98
CA SER A 16 -18.84 -9.12 -5.47
C SER A 16 -18.33 -7.85 -4.79
N TRP A 17 -17.05 -7.52 -5.02
CA TRP A 17 -16.75 -6.18 -5.48
C TRP A 17 -17.30 -6.06 -6.90
N SER A 18 -18.62 -5.95 -7.00
CA SER A 18 -19.23 -5.22 -8.10
C SER A 18 -18.49 -3.89 -8.15
N ARG A 19 -17.80 -3.59 -9.26
CA ARG A 19 -17.39 -2.23 -9.60
C ARG A 19 -18.55 -1.33 -9.15
N PRO A 20 -18.39 -0.50 -8.12
CA PRO A 20 -19.48 0.34 -7.69
C PRO A 20 -19.90 1.12 -8.93
N SER A 21 -21.14 0.92 -9.36
CA SER A 21 -21.75 1.70 -10.43
C SER A 21 -21.84 3.14 -9.89
N GLY A 22 -20.73 3.86 -10.00
CA GLY A 22 -20.38 4.97 -9.14
C GLY A 22 -18.88 4.93 -8.84
N SER A 23 -18.08 5.32 -9.82
CA SER A 23 -16.63 5.51 -9.76
C SER A 23 -16.14 6.04 -8.40
N PHE A 24 -15.44 5.22 -7.62
CA PHE A 24 -14.46 5.68 -6.62
C PHE A 24 -13.16 6.15 -7.32
N ILE A 25 -13.30 6.71 -8.52
CA ILE A 25 -12.23 7.46 -9.16
C ILE A 25 -11.93 8.59 -8.19
N ILE A 26 -10.70 8.60 -7.66
CA ILE A 26 -10.10 9.79 -7.07
C ILE A 26 -10.43 10.92 -8.04
N ALA A 27 -11.35 11.80 -7.65
CA ALA A 27 -12.09 12.60 -8.62
C ALA A 27 -11.16 13.54 -9.38
N ALA A 28 -10.75 13.13 -10.57
CA ALA A 28 -10.40 13.99 -11.68
C ALA A 28 -10.36 13.13 -12.96
N ARG A 29 -11.21 13.50 -13.93
CA ARG A 29 -10.97 13.17 -15.33
C ARG A 29 -9.55 13.64 -15.67
N VAL A 30 -8.68 12.71 -16.02
CA VAL A 30 -7.46 13.02 -16.77
C VAL A 30 -7.92 13.41 -18.16
N ASP A 31 -8.07 14.71 -18.38
CA ASP A 31 -7.92 15.30 -19.69
C ASP A 31 -7.40 16.73 -19.51
N GLN A 32 -6.17 16.92 -19.98
CA GLN A 32 -5.40 18.16 -20.15
C GLN A 32 -4.35 18.50 -19.07
N LEU A 33 -3.12 18.68 -19.58
CA LEU A 33 -1.92 19.32 -19.01
C LEU A 33 -0.87 18.42 -18.35
N PHE A 34 -0.23 17.58 -19.16
CA PHE A 34 1.23 17.47 -19.09
C PHE A 34 1.79 17.47 -20.52
N SER A 35 2.51 18.53 -20.91
CA SER A 35 3.43 18.46 -22.03
C SER A 35 4.65 17.66 -21.57
N GLU A 36 4.99 16.63 -22.35
CA GLU A 36 6.29 15.96 -22.24
C GLU A 36 7.40 17.00 -22.36
N GLU A 37 8.13 17.26 -21.28
CA GLU A 37 9.56 17.61 -21.28
C GLU A 37 10.10 17.64 -19.84
N GLY A 38 11.29 17.06 -19.66
CA GLY A 38 11.83 16.64 -18.37
C GLY A 38 12.18 17.76 -17.39
N GLY A 39 12.24 17.36 -16.10
CA GLY A 39 12.86 18.11 -15.01
C GLY A 39 12.12 19.39 -14.60
N ALA A 40 10.94 19.26 -13.98
CA ALA A 40 10.22 20.41 -13.46
C ALA A 40 10.73 20.81 -12.06
N VAL A 41 11.36 21.98 -11.98
CA VAL A 41 11.49 22.73 -10.74
C VAL A 41 10.08 23.18 -10.35
N LEU A 42 9.57 22.71 -9.20
CA LEU A 42 8.27 23.13 -8.68
C LEU A 42 8.21 24.66 -8.59
N GLY A 43 7.23 25.28 -9.26
CA GLY A 43 7.00 26.72 -9.14
C GLY A 43 6.71 27.11 -7.68
N ASN A 44 7.06 28.34 -7.30
CA ASN A 44 7.02 28.80 -5.89
C ASN A 44 5.68 28.52 -5.16
N LYS A 45 4.54 28.62 -5.86
CA LYS A 45 3.21 28.28 -5.30
C LYS A 45 3.04 26.79 -5.02
N ALA A 46 3.47 25.92 -5.93
CA ALA A 46 3.39 24.46 -5.76
C ALA A 46 4.35 23.96 -4.67
N ALA A 47 5.54 24.58 -4.57
CA ALA A 47 6.49 24.30 -3.49
C ALA A 47 5.92 24.66 -2.11
N ILE A 48 5.23 25.81 -1.99
CA ILE A 48 4.53 26.22 -0.76
C ILE A 48 3.39 25.23 -0.43
N GLU A 49 2.60 24.82 -1.42
CA GLU A 49 1.49 23.87 -1.23
C GLU A 49 1.96 22.50 -0.73
N ILE A 50 3.02 21.93 -1.32
CA ILE A 50 3.61 20.65 -0.88
C ILE A 50 4.20 20.76 0.54
N SER A 51 4.80 21.90 0.89
CA SER A 51 5.38 22.10 2.22
C SER A 51 4.30 22.13 3.31
N GLU A 52 3.14 22.73 3.05
CA GLU A 52 2.01 22.70 3.98
C GLU A 52 1.36 21.31 4.07
N LEU A 53 1.21 20.60 2.95
CA LEU A 53 0.75 19.21 2.94
C LEU A 53 1.67 18.32 3.80
N GLU A 54 2.98 18.46 3.63
CA GLU A 54 3.98 17.72 4.41
C GLU A 54 3.87 18.04 5.91
N ARG A 55 3.80 19.32 6.27
CA ARG A 55 3.67 19.73 7.68
C ARG A 55 2.47 19.07 8.34
N VAL A 56 1.32 19.06 7.66
CA VAL A 56 0.08 18.46 8.16
C VAL A 56 0.17 16.93 8.18
N ALA A 57 0.75 16.32 7.16
CA ALA A 57 0.96 14.87 7.13
C ALA A 57 1.86 14.40 8.29
N ARG A 58 2.95 15.13 8.58
CA ARG A 58 3.84 14.85 9.72
C ARG A 58 3.10 14.95 11.05
N GLN A 59 2.23 15.95 11.22
CA GLN A 59 1.38 16.09 12.40
C GLN A 59 0.40 14.93 12.54
N ALA A 60 -0.22 14.51 11.43
CA ALA A 60 -1.19 13.41 11.41
C ALA A 60 -0.55 12.07 11.80
N VAL A 61 0.55 11.67 11.14
CA VAL A 61 1.23 10.40 11.45
C VAL A 61 1.78 10.39 12.88
N ALA A 62 2.29 11.51 13.38
CA ALA A 62 2.78 11.62 14.77
C ALA A 62 1.64 11.47 15.80
N ALA A 63 0.46 12.02 15.53
CA ALA A 63 -0.69 11.91 16.41
C ALA A 63 -1.17 10.44 16.55
N ALA A 64 -1.28 9.72 15.44
CA ALA A 64 -1.59 8.29 15.46
C ALA A 64 -0.46 7.45 16.06
N GLY A 65 0.80 7.71 15.68
CA GLY A 65 1.97 6.97 16.18
C GLY A 65 2.13 7.02 17.70
N LYS A 66 1.80 8.16 18.33
CA LYS A 66 1.75 8.29 19.80
C LYS A 66 0.72 7.34 20.42
N THR A 67 -0.43 7.18 19.78
CA THR A 67 -1.51 6.28 20.25
C THR A 67 -1.09 4.82 20.17
N ILE A 68 -0.44 4.42 19.07
CA ILE A 68 0.05 3.05 18.84
C ILE A 68 1.14 2.67 19.86
N SER A 69 2.16 3.52 20.00
CA SER A 69 3.32 3.25 20.88
C SER A 69 2.94 2.99 22.33
N GLY A 70 1.89 3.66 22.82
CA GLY A 70 1.41 3.49 24.19
C GLY A 70 0.54 2.24 24.43
N ARG A 71 0.11 1.55 23.37
CA ARG A 71 -0.94 0.52 23.43
C ARG A 71 -0.61 -0.79 22.70
N MET A 72 0.62 -1.00 22.26
CA MET A 72 1.02 -2.24 21.58
C MET A 72 0.63 -3.50 22.37
N GLY A 73 -0.04 -4.46 21.73
CA GLY A 73 -0.56 -5.67 22.38
C GLY A 73 -1.72 -5.43 23.37
N ARG A 74 -2.28 -4.22 23.40
CA ARG A 74 -3.38 -3.80 24.29
C ARG A 74 -4.51 -3.15 23.48
N PRO A 75 -5.21 -3.92 22.62
CA PRO A 75 -6.15 -3.38 21.64
C PRO A 75 -7.43 -2.79 22.23
N GLY A 76 -7.74 -3.06 23.51
CA GLY A 76 -9.04 -2.71 24.07
C GLY A 76 -10.12 -3.56 23.42
N LEU A 77 -11.20 -2.91 22.95
CA LEU A 77 -12.28 -3.60 22.24
C LEU A 77 -11.83 -4.00 20.83
N VAL A 78 -11.97 -5.28 20.49
CA VAL A 78 -11.74 -5.82 19.14
C VAL A 78 -13.09 -6.18 18.49
N ARG A 79 -13.28 -5.80 17.23
CA ARG A 79 -14.45 -6.18 16.42
C ARG A 79 -14.01 -6.82 15.12
N HIS A 80 -14.81 -7.76 14.63
CA HIS A 80 -14.60 -8.38 13.32
C HIS A 80 -15.33 -7.58 12.23
N LYS A 81 -14.61 -7.22 11.16
CA LYS A 81 -15.15 -6.67 9.91
C LYS A 81 -15.47 -7.77 8.90
N GLY A 82 -14.75 -8.90 8.99
CA GLY A 82 -14.87 -10.04 8.10
C GLY A 82 -13.99 -11.21 8.55
N GLN A 83 -13.82 -12.21 7.68
CA GLN A 83 -12.95 -13.35 7.97
C GLN A 83 -11.49 -12.87 8.02
N ALA A 84 -10.85 -13.05 9.19
CA ALA A 84 -9.49 -12.57 9.45
C ALA A 84 -9.29 -11.05 9.27
N ASP A 85 -10.37 -10.27 9.38
CA ASP A 85 -10.35 -8.81 9.26
C ASP A 85 -10.89 -8.17 10.53
N TYR A 86 -10.07 -7.33 11.17
CA TYR A 86 -10.28 -6.85 12.54
C TYR A 86 -10.19 -5.33 12.58
N VAL A 87 -10.90 -4.73 13.53
CA VAL A 87 -10.74 -3.33 13.91
C VAL A 87 -10.75 -3.22 15.42
N THR A 88 -9.85 -2.41 15.97
CA THR A 88 -9.76 -2.16 17.40
C THR A 88 -10.19 -0.74 17.74
N GLU A 89 -10.37 -0.48 19.03
CA GLU A 89 -10.52 0.88 19.54
C GLU A 89 -9.33 1.78 19.18
N VAL A 90 -8.13 1.18 19.03
CA VAL A 90 -6.91 1.90 18.68
C VAL A 90 -6.94 2.36 17.23
N ASP A 91 -7.34 1.51 16.29
CA ASP A 91 -7.49 1.89 14.87
C ASP A 91 -8.42 3.12 14.75
N LYS A 92 -9.57 3.09 15.44
CA LYS A 92 -10.53 4.22 15.47
C LYS A 92 -10.01 5.46 16.18
N ALA A 93 -9.09 5.31 17.12
CA ALA A 93 -8.47 6.44 17.81
C ALA A 93 -7.40 7.09 16.94
N CYS A 94 -6.58 6.29 16.26
CA CYS A 94 -5.61 6.73 15.27
C CYS A 94 -6.30 7.44 14.10
N GLU A 95 -7.36 6.85 13.54
CA GLU A 95 -8.11 7.45 12.44
C GLU A 95 -8.63 8.83 12.82
N ARG A 96 -9.36 8.95 13.92
CA ARG A 96 -9.90 10.24 14.39
C ARG A 96 -8.80 11.28 14.59
N ALA A 97 -7.68 10.91 15.19
CA ALA A 97 -6.55 11.83 15.38
C ALA A 97 -5.97 12.34 14.05
N ILE A 98 -5.86 11.47 13.05
CA ILE A 98 -5.40 11.83 11.70
C ILE A 98 -6.42 12.73 11.01
N LEU A 99 -7.69 12.34 11.01
CA LEU A 99 -8.78 13.06 10.35
C LEU A 99 -8.97 14.45 10.94
N GLU A 100 -8.92 14.61 12.26
CA GLU A 100 -8.99 15.91 12.92
C GLU A 100 -7.87 16.84 12.43
N VAL A 101 -6.62 16.36 12.38
CA VAL A 101 -5.47 17.14 11.89
C VAL A 101 -5.67 17.55 10.42
N ILE A 102 -6.09 16.61 9.56
CA ILE A 102 -6.30 16.88 8.14
C ILE A 102 -7.44 17.88 7.93
N GLN A 103 -8.61 17.64 8.52
CA GLN A 103 -9.80 18.45 8.30
C GLN A 103 -9.69 19.86 8.89
N CYS A 104 -8.95 20.04 9.99
CA CYS A 104 -8.68 21.37 10.55
C CYS A 104 -7.83 22.24 9.61
N ASN A 105 -6.92 21.64 8.84
CA ASN A 105 -6.03 22.38 7.94
C ASN A 105 -6.56 22.43 6.50
N PHE A 106 -7.25 21.38 6.05
CA PHE A 106 -7.69 21.20 4.67
C PHE A 106 -9.15 20.70 4.59
N PRO A 107 -10.14 21.48 5.06
CA PRO A 107 -11.55 21.07 5.12
C PRO A 107 -12.17 20.81 3.74
N ALA A 108 -11.55 21.27 2.65
CA ALA A 108 -12.02 21.06 1.28
C ALA A 108 -11.47 19.78 0.63
N HIS A 109 -10.42 19.17 1.18
CA HIS A 109 -9.77 18.00 0.58
C HIS A 109 -10.62 16.74 0.76
N GLY A 110 -10.48 15.79 -0.17
CA GLY A 110 -11.03 14.44 -0.02
C GLY A 110 -10.25 13.64 1.01
N VAL A 111 -10.91 12.70 1.68
CA VAL A 111 -10.25 11.72 2.55
C VAL A 111 -10.81 10.33 2.29
N LEU A 112 -9.92 9.42 1.93
CA LEU A 112 -10.14 7.98 1.83
C LEU A 112 -9.41 7.32 2.99
N SER A 113 -10.15 6.70 3.92
CA SER A 113 -9.55 5.96 5.03
C SER A 113 -10.12 4.55 5.12
N GLU A 114 -9.37 3.63 5.71
CA GLU A 114 -9.80 2.25 5.92
C GLU A 114 -11.08 2.13 6.76
N GLU A 115 -11.20 2.97 7.80
CA GLU A 115 -12.20 2.78 8.86
C GLU A 115 -13.49 3.57 8.65
N SER A 116 -13.48 4.55 7.73
CA SER A 116 -14.60 5.45 7.46
C SER A 116 -14.95 5.53 5.98
N PRO A 117 -16.22 5.84 5.65
CA PRO A 117 -16.60 6.19 4.29
C PRO A 117 -15.78 7.35 3.75
N PHE A 118 -15.66 7.44 2.42
CA PHE A 118 -15.04 8.59 1.77
C PHE A 118 -15.71 9.90 2.21
N MET A 119 -14.91 10.92 2.48
CA MET A 119 -15.38 12.24 2.93
C MET A 119 -14.79 13.37 2.09
N GLY A 120 -15.52 14.46 1.94
CA GLY A 120 -15.03 15.68 1.28
C GLY A 120 -14.80 15.51 -0.22
N GLY A 121 -13.82 16.23 -0.78
CA GLY A 121 -13.43 16.10 -2.19
C GLY A 121 -14.31 16.84 -3.20
N GLU A 122 -15.43 17.44 -2.78
CA GLU A 122 -16.32 18.21 -3.67
C GLU A 122 -15.69 19.52 -4.18
N ARG A 123 -14.69 20.04 -3.46
CA ARG A 123 -14.11 21.38 -3.67
C ARG A 123 -12.58 21.35 -3.83
N SER A 124 -11.99 20.17 -3.97
CA SER A 124 -10.54 20.00 -4.13
C SER A 124 -10.26 18.74 -4.92
N GLU A 125 -9.24 18.80 -5.78
CA GLU A 125 -8.72 17.64 -6.54
C GLU A 125 -7.78 16.78 -5.68
N LEU A 126 -7.45 17.23 -4.47
CA LEU A 126 -6.54 16.53 -3.57
C LEU A 126 -7.31 15.59 -2.64
N THR A 127 -6.84 14.34 -2.59
CA THR A 127 -7.36 13.30 -1.69
C THR A 127 -6.25 12.80 -0.78
N TRP A 128 -6.52 12.81 0.52
CA TRP A 128 -5.72 12.12 1.52
C TRP A 128 -6.12 10.66 1.57
N ILE A 129 -5.15 9.75 1.47
CA ILE A 129 -5.35 8.31 1.55
C ILE A 129 -4.65 7.83 2.82
N VAL A 130 -5.42 7.22 3.73
CA VAL A 130 -4.99 6.98 5.12
C VAL A 130 -5.25 5.55 5.56
N ASP A 131 -4.19 4.86 5.94
CA ASP A 131 -4.25 3.69 6.81
C ASP A 131 -3.81 4.12 8.23
N PRO A 132 -4.75 4.18 9.20
CA PRO A 132 -4.46 4.65 10.54
C PRO A 132 -3.64 3.65 11.38
N LEU A 133 -3.63 2.36 11.02
CA LEU A 133 -2.91 1.29 11.69
C LEU A 133 -2.72 0.09 10.75
N ASP A 134 -1.68 0.15 9.91
CA ASP A 134 -1.30 -1.01 9.10
C ASP A 134 -0.72 -2.09 10.03
N GLY A 135 -1.19 -3.33 9.85
CA GLY A 135 -0.85 -4.46 10.70
C GLY A 135 -1.71 -4.62 11.94
N THR A 136 -3.01 -4.34 11.90
CA THR A 136 -3.95 -4.53 13.03
C THR A 136 -3.83 -5.90 13.72
N THR A 137 -3.65 -6.97 12.94
CA THR A 137 -3.42 -8.32 13.52
C THR A 137 -2.13 -8.36 14.34
N ASN A 138 -1.04 -7.78 13.82
CA ASN A 138 0.23 -7.69 14.54
C ASN A 138 0.08 -6.85 15.81
N PHE A 139 -0.66 -5.73 15.73
CA PHE A 139 -0.96 -4.88 16.87
C PHE A 139 -1.67 -5.64 18.00
N ILE A 140 -2.74 -6.38 17.66
CA ILE A 140 -3.51 -7.21 18.61
C ILE A 140 -2.60 -8.22 19.31
N HIS A 141 -1.70 -8.85 18.57
CA HIS A 141 -0.80 -9.88 19.09
C HIS A 141 0.50 -9.34 19.72
N GLY A 142 0.75 -8.03 19.67
CA GLY A 142 2.00 -7.44 20.14
C GLY A 142 3.22 -7.73 19.25
N PHE A 143 3.02 -8.18 18.00
CA PHE A 143 4.10 -8.41 17.05
C PHE A 143 4.59 -7.07 16.48
N PRO A 144 5.87 -6.67 16.63
CA PRO A 144 6.33 -5.29 16.46
C PRO A 144 6.59 -4.91 14.99
N MET A 145 5.58 -5.10 14.14
CA MET A 145 5.55 -4.73 12.72
C MET A 145 4.21 -4.07 12.42
N VAL A 146 4.14 -2.77 12.69
CA VAL A 146 2.92 -1.94 12.54
C VAL A 146 3.33 -0.53 12.10
N SER A 147 2.46 0.14 11.34
CA SER A 147 2.75 1.51 10.92
C SER A 147 1.51 2.38 10.77
N VAL A 148 1.73 3.68 10.56
CA VAL A 148 0.72 4.63 10.08
C VAL A 148 1.11 5.02 8.67
N SER A 149 0.19 4.95 7.71
CA SER A 149 0.42 5.31 6.31
C SER A 149 -0.50 6.46 5.91
N VAL A 150 0.10 7.53 5.37
CA VAL A 150 -0.61 8.70 4.85
C VAL A 150 -0.03 9.08 3.50
N ALA A 151 -0.89 9.17 2.49
CA ALA A 151 -0.54 9.70 1.18
C ALA A 151 -1.46 10.85 0.78
N VAL A 152 -0.99 11.72 -0.12
CA VAL A 152 -1.81 12.73 -0.78
C VAL A 152 -1.72 12.51 -2.28
N ALA A 153 -2.87 12.37 -2.93
CA ALA A 153 -2.99 12.12 -4.35
C ALA A 153 -3.84 13.19 -5.05
N ARG A 154 -3.56 13.39 -6.34
CA ARG A 154 -4.41 14.12 -7.30
C ARG A 154 -4.78 13.15 -8.42
N GLY A 155 -6.05 12.75 -8.50
CA GLY A 155 -6.40 11.60 -9.32
C GLY A 155 -5.58 10.37 -8.92
N GLU A 156 -5.06 9.62 -9.89
CA GLU A 156 -4.21 8.45 -9.64
C GLU A 156 -2.74 8.80 -9.31
N GLU A 157 -2.38 10.08 -9.32
CA GLU A 157 -1.01 10.54 -9.08
C GLU A 157 -0.77 10.82 -7.60
N VAL A 158 0.02 9.96 -6.94
CA VAL A 158 0.47 10.19 -5.57
C VAL A 158 1.57 11.25 -5.54
N LEU A 159 1.37 12.33 -4.80
CA LEU A 159 2.24 13.51 -4.74
C LEU A 159 3.16 13.52 -3.51
N LEU A 160 2.63 13.04 -2.38
CA LEU A 160 3.30 13.00 -1.08
C LEU A 160 2.97 11.66 -0.40
N ALA A 161 3.96 11.06 0.26
CA ALA A 161 3.82 9.82 1.00
C ALA A 161 4.59 9.89 2.32
N LEU A 162 3.96 9.47 3.40
CA LEU A 162 4.58 9.28 4.72
C LEU A 162 4.17 7.92 5.27
N ILE A 163 5.15 7.15 5.74
CA ILE A 163 4.94 5.92 6.52
C ILE A 163 5.74 6.04 7.80
N LEU A 164 5.07 5.92 8.94
CA LEU A 164 5.70 5.96 10.26
C LEU A 164 5.67 4.58 10.90
N ASP A 165 6.83 3.99 11.19
CA ASP A 165 6.97 2.96 12.22
C ASP A 165 7.09 3.67 13.59
N PRO A 166 6.03 3.66 14.42
CA PRO A 166 6.04 4.39 15.67
C PRO A 166 6.89 3.69 16.74
N LEU A 167 7.15 2.39 16.60
CA LEU A 167 7.91 1.60 17.57
C LEU A 167 9.42 1.82 17.42
N ARG A 168 9.88 2.11 16.20
CA ARG A 168 11.29 2.39 15.88
C ARG A 168 11.59 3.87 15.72
N GLY A 169 10.57 4.72 15.62
CA GLY A 169 10.75 6.13 15.31
C GLY A 169 11.30 6.33 13.89
N GLU A 170 10.86 5.49 12.95
CA GLU A 170 11.29 5.55 11.56
C GLU A 170 10.18 6.18 10.72
N LEU A 171 10.45 7.38 10.23
CA LEU A 171 9.58 8.09 9.31
C LEU A 171 10.16 8.02 7.90
N PHE A 172 9.52 7.24 7.06
CA PHE A 172 9.76 7.18 5.63
C PHE A 172 8.92 8.25 4.94
N MET A 173 9.52 9.03 4.05
CA MET A 173 8.80 10.07 3.32
C MET A 173 9.27 10.16 1.87
N ALA A 174 8.35 10.43 0.96
CA ALA A 174 8.67 10.74 -0.43
C ALA A 174 7.78 11.88 -0.93
N LYS A 175 8.36 12.70 -1.81
CA LYS A 175 7.65 13.72 -2.58
C LYS A 175 7.93 13.45 -4.04
N ARG A 176 6.89 13.51 -4.86
CA ARG A 176 7.00 13.22 -6.29
C ARG A 176 8.07 14.08 -6.96
N GLY A 177 9.02 13.44 -7.63
CA GLY A 177 10.14 14.05 -8.34
C GLY A 177 11.26 14.60 -7.45
N LEU A 178 11.20 14.40 -6.13
CA LEU A 178 12.17 14.94 -5.17
C LEU A 178 12.91 13.85 -4.37
N GLY A 179 12.65 12.57 -4.64
CA GLY A 179 13.28 11.46 -3.95
C GLY A 179 12.55 11.03 -2.67
N ALA A 180 13.10 9.97 -2.06
CA ALA A 180 12.63 9.39 -0.82
C ALA A 180 13.68 9.55 0.29
N GLU A 181 13.23 9.71 1.53
CA GLU A 181 14.05 9.81 2.73
C GLU A 181 13.55 8.89 3.86
N LEU A 182 14.46 8.52 4.74
CA LEU A 182 14.19 7.91 6.04
C LEU A 182 14.78 8.84 7.11
N ASN A 183 13.93 9.41 7.96
CA ASN A 183 14.34 10.35 9.01
C ASN A 183 15.19 11.52 8.50
N GLY A 184 14.89 12.02 7.29
CA GLY A 184 15.62 13.12 6.64
C GLY A 184 16.84 12.70 5.83
N GLU A 185 17.26 11.44 5.90
CA GLU A 185 18.38 10.91 5.13
C GLU A 185 17.89 10.27 3.83
N PRO A 186 18.47 10.59 2.66
CA PRO A 186 18.05 10.00 1.38
C PRO A 186 18.17 8.48 1.36
N ILE A 187 17.16 7.80 0.82
CA ILE A 187 17.14 6.33 0.67
C ILE A 187 17.03 5.93 -0.80
N ARG A 188 17.49 4.70 -1.10
CA ARG A 188 17.41 4.09 -2.43
C ARG A 188 17.16 2.60 -2.32
N VAL A 189 16.50 2.05 -3.34
CA VAL A 189 16.38 0.60 -3.51
C VAL A 189 17.75 -0.04 -3.76
N ARG A 190 17.87 -1.34 -3.51
CA ARG A 190 19.12 -2.10 -3.69
C ARG A 190 19.30 -2.58 -5.13
N ASP A 191 19.76 -1.69 -6.01
CA ASP A 191 19.81 -1.93 -7.47
C ASP A 191 20.73 -3.10 -7.94
N ARG A 192 21.69 -3.54 -7.13
CA ARG A 192 22.69 -4.58 -7.50
C ARG A 192 22.44 -5.96 -6.93
N ALA A 193 21.28 -6.20 -6.31
CA ALA A 193 20.96 -7.53 -5.79
C ALA A 193 20.86 -8.56 -6.93
N SER A 194 21.52 -9.70 -6.75
CA SER A 194 21.21 -10.90 -7.54
C SER A 194 19.91 -11.51 -6.99
N VAL A 195 19.18 -12.28 -7.80
CA VAL A 195 17.98 -12.98 -7.30
C VAL A 195 18.35 -13.92 -6.15
N SER A 196 19.46 -14.67 -6.29
CA SER A 196 19.97 -15.60 -5.27
C SER A 196 20.38 -14.99 -3.93
N ASP A 197 20.63 -13.68 -3.90
CA ASP A 197 20.96 -12.96 -2.67
C ASP A 197 19.79 -12.10 -2.15
N ALA A 198 18.66 -12.11 -2.86
CA ALA A 198 17.55 -11.21 -2.59
C ALA A 198 16.71 -11.67 -1.40
N LEU A 199 16.44 -10.74 -0.48
CA LEU A 199 15.48 -10.90 0.61
C LEU A 199 14.14 -10.31 0.20
N MET A 200 13.17 -11.16 -0.09
CA MET A 200 11.85 -10.70 -0.55
C MET A 200 10.87 -10.56 0.61
N ALA A 201 9.79 -9.82 0.41
CA ALA A 201 8.61 -9.86 1.25
C ALA A 201 7.33 -10.15 0.46
N THR A 202 6.31 -10.65 1.15
CA THR A 202 4.98 -10.88 0.58
C THR A 202 3.91 -10.92 1.66
N GLY A 203 2.64 -10.88 1.25
CA GLY A 203 1.49 -11.19 2.08
C GLY A 203 0.60 -12.26 1.45
N PHE A 204 -0.03 -13.07 2.32
CA PHE A 204 -0.92 -14.15 1.91
C PHE A 204 -2.33 -13.62 1.62
N PRO A 205 -3.06 -14.20 0.65
CA PRO A 205 -4.40 -13.79 0.27
C PRO A 205 -5.46 -14.23 1.31
N HIS A 206 -5.37 -13.72 2.54
CA HIS A 206 -6.24 -14.15 3.66
C HIS A 206 -7.73 -13.91 3.39
N ARG A 207 -8.04 -12.86 2.62
CA ARG A 207 -9.40 -12.47 2.20
C ARG A 207 -9.87 -13.18 0.92
N ALA A 208 -8.96 -13.87 0.20
CA ALA A 208 -9.24 -14.50 -1.10
C ALA A 208 -8.55 -15.88 -1.20
N LYS A 209 -8.89 -16.77 -0.26
CA LYS A 209 -8.22 -18.08 -0.10
C LYS A 209 -8.38 -19.02 -1.30
N HIS A 210 -9.34 -18.76 -2.18
CA HIS A 210 -9.50 -19.51 -3.43
C HIS A 210 -8.32 -19.36 -4.40
N TYR A 211 -7.47 -18.34 -4.23
CA TYR A 211 -6.20 -18.20 -4.98
C TYR A 211 -4.99 -18.76 -4.25
N LEU A 212 -5.16 -19.50 -3.14
CA LEU A 212 -4.04 -19.98 -2.34
C LEU A 212 -3.12 -20.92 -3.12
N ASP A 213 -3.66 -21.89 -3.86
CA ASP A 213 -2.86 -22.83 -4.64
C ASP A 213 -1.99 -22.14 -5.71
N PRO A 214 -2.53 -21.30 -6.61
CA PRO A 214 -1.70 -20.57 -7.58
C PRO A 214 -0.74 -19.58 -6.91
N TYR A 215 -1.11 -19.00 -5.76
CA TYR A 215 -0.20 -18.15 -4.99
C TYR A 215 0.99 -18.94 -4.42
N MET A 216 0.73 -20.11 -3.84
CA MET A 216 1.78 -21.00 -3.30
C MET A 216 2.70 -21.52 -4.42
N ALA A 217 2.16 -21.79 -5.61
CA ALA A 217 2.94 -22.16 -6.78
C ALA A 217 3.91 -21.04 -7.20
N ALA A 218 3.40 -19.80 -7.34
CA ALA A 218 4.23 -18.63 -7.65
C ALA A 218 5.32 -18.39 -6.58
N MET A 219 4.93 -18.42 -5.30
CA MET A 219 5.85 -18.26 -4.17
C MET A 219 6.91 -19.36 -4.15
N GLY A 220 6.55 -20.61 -4.44
CA GLY A 220 7.48 -21.72 -4.52
C GLY A 220 8.56 -21.52 -5.60
N ARG A 221 8.19 -21.01 -6.78
CA ARG A 221 9.15 -20.67 -7.83
C ARG A 221 10.07 -19.52 -7.42
N ILE A 222 9.52 -18.48 -6.80
CA ILE A 222 10.31 -17.35 -6.28
C ILE A 222 11.34 -17.84 -5.26
N LEU A 223 10.93 -18.67 -4.30
CA LEU A 223 11.80 -19.22 -3.26
C LEU A 223 12.86 -20.22 -3.75
N GLN A 224 12.69 -20.82 -4.93
CA GLN A 224 13.72 -21.67 -5.53
C GLN A 224 14.94 -20.86 -5.99
N GLU A 225 14.75 -19.59 -6.31
CA GLU A 225 15.81 -18.72 -6.80
C GLU A 225 16.20 -17.61 -5.83
N ALA A 226 15.28 -17.14 -4.99
CA ALA A 226 15.53 -16.10 -3.99
C ALA A 226 16.28 -16.66 -2.75
N ASN A 227 16.92 -15.77 -1.98
CA ASN A 227 17.63 -16.19 -0.77
C ASN A 227 16.66 -16.63 0.33
N ASP A 228 15.70 -15.76 0.65
CA ASP A 228 14.77 -15.96 1.75
C ASP A 228 13.57 -15.00 1.61
N LEU A 229 12.52 -15.23 2.41
CA LEU A 229 11.26 -14.51 2.36
C LEU A 229 10.87 -13.97 3.75
N ARG A 230 10.26 -12.79 3.76
CA ARG A 230 9.61 -12.21 4.92
C ARG A 230 8.10 -12.13 4.67
N ARG A 231 7.33 -12.51 5.69
CA ARG A 231 5.89 -12.26 5.76
C ARG A 231 5.66 -11.54 7.08
N ALA A 232 5.84 -10.22 7.08
CA ALA A 232 5.87 -9.44 8.31
C ALA A 232 4.48 -8.89 8.70
N GLY A 233 3.56 -8.75 7.75
CA GLY A 233 2.16 -8.43 8.01
C GLY A 233 1.83 -6.93 8.13
N SER A 234 2.66 -6.08 7.54
CA SER A 234 2.42 -4.64 7.35
C SER A 234 2.87 -4.30 5.93
N ALA A 235 1.92 -4.16 5.00
CA ALA A 235 2.20 -3.95 3.59
C ALA A 235 2.88 -2.59 3.35
N ALA A 236 2.50 -1.57 4.12
CA ALA A 236 3.09 -0.25 4.05
C ALA A 236 4.57 -0.28 4.46
N LEU A 237 4.92 -1.00 5.54
CA LEU A 237 6.31 -1.17 5.94
C LEU A 237 7.10 -2.07 5.00
N ASP A 238 6.50 -3.12 4.44
CA ASP A 238 7.20 -3.96 3.46
C ASP A 238 7.60 -3.12 2.22
N LEU A 239 6.72 -2.25 1.73
CA LEU A 239 7.04 -1.28 0.66
C LEU A 239 8.10 -0.25 1.08
N ALA A 240 7.99 0.31 2.29
CA ALA A 240 9.00 1.24 2.81
C ALA A 240 10.39 0.59 2.93
N TYR A 241 10.43 -0.67 3.33
CA TYR A 241 11.66 -1.45 3.47
C TYR A 241 12.27 -1.82 2.10
N VAL A 242 11.45 -2.02 1.07
CA VAL A 242 11.94 -2.08 -0.33
C VAL A 242 12.56 -0.74 -0.72
N ALA A 243 11.88 0.38 -0.45
CA ALA A 243 12.36 1.71 -0.80
C ALA A 243 13.71 2.05 -0.16
N CYS A 244 13.99 1.56 1.05
CA CYS A 244 15.29 1.76 1.72
C CYS A 244 16.28 0.59 1.57
N GLY A 245 15.98 -0.40 0.73
CA GLY A 245 16.88 -1.53 0.45
C GLY A 245 17.09 -2.52 1.59
N ARG A 246 16.18 -2.55 2.58
CA ARG A 246 16.12 -3.62 3.60
C ARG A 246 15.50 -4.91 3.06
N LEU A 247 14.62 -4.75 2.08
CA LEU A 247 14.05 -5.80 1.27
C LEU A 247 14.39 -5.53 -0.20
N ASP A 248 14.54 -6.58 -0.98
CA ASP A 248 14.89 -6.51 -2.39
C ASP A 248 13.67 -6.57 -3.31
N GLY A 249 12.51 -6.96 -2.78
CA GLY A 249 11.25 -6.94 -3.53
C GLY A 249 10.05 -7.29 -2.67
N PHE A 250 8.87 -6.88 -3.14
CA PHE A 250 7.59 -7.14 -2.50
C PHE A 250 6.52 -7.49 -3.55
N TRP A 251 5.67 -8.46 -3.23
CA TRP A 251 4.44 -8.69 -3.98
C TRP A 251 3.29 -9.11 -3.07
N GLU A 252 2.08 -8.64 -3.36
CA GLU A 252 0.87 -9.04 -2.64
C GLU A 252 -0.39 -8.84 -3.50
N PRO A 253 -1.34 -9.79 -3.51
CA PRO A 253 -2.63 -9.62 -4.18
C PRO A 253 -3.68 -8.95 -3.27
N GLY A 254 -4.54 -8.13 -3.87
CA GLY A 254 -5.81 -7.73 -3.26
C GLY A 254 -5.71 -6.76 -2.09
N LEU A 255 -4.64 -5.96 -2.06
CA LEU A 255 -4.49 -4.82 -1.15
C LEU A 255 -5.47 -3.69 -1.48
N LYS A 256 -5.70 -2.81 -0.53
CA LYS A 256 -6.52 -1.62 -0.67
C LYS A 256 -5.66 -0.40 -0.99
N PRO A 257 -6.24 0.69 -1.55
CA PRO A 257 -5.47 1.88 -1.91
C PRO A 257 -4.65 2.46 -0.74
N TRP A 258 -5.19 2.39 0.49
CA TRP A 258 -4.50 2.88 1.69
C TRP A 258 -3.29 2.04 2.12
N ASP A 259 -3.28 0.75 1.80
CA ASP A 259 -2.16 -0.15 2.06
C ASP A 259 -0.96 0.17 1.15
N VAL A 260 -1.21 0.64 -0.08
CA VAL A 260 -0.18 0.74 -1.14
C VAL A 260 0.19 2.17 -1.55
N ALA A 261 -0.68 3.17 -1.36
CA ALA A 261 -0.48 4.50 -1.95
C ALA A 261 0.85 5.14 -1.53
N ALA A 262 1.09 5.23 -0.23
CA ALA A 262 2.31 5.83 0.30
C ALA A 262 3.55 5.00 -0.06
N GLY A 263 3.48 3.68 0.12
CA GLY A 263 4.58 2.75 -0.16
C GLY A 263 4.99 2.74 -1.63
N SER A 264 4.03 2.85 -2.55
CA SER A 264 4.30 2.88 -3.98
C SER A 264 5.09 4.13 -4.40
N LEU A 265 4.79 5.30 -3.82
CA LEU A 265 5.55 6.51 -4.11
C LEU A 265 6.96 6.42 -3.53
N LEU A 266 7.11 5.91 -2.30
CA LEU A 266 8.42 5.68 -1.68
C LEU A 266 9.33 4.83 -2.58
N VAL A 267 8.82 3.69 -3.07
CA VAL A 267 9.60 2.79 -3.94
C VAL A 267 9.97 3.49 -5.26
N LYS A 268 9.03 4.18 -5.91
CA LYS A 268 9.30 4.91 -7.16
C LYS A 268 10.37 6.00 -6.99
N GLU A 269 10.24 6.83 -5.96
CA GLU A 269 11.18 7.93 -5.67
C GLU A 269 12.54 7.43 -5.18
N ALA A 270 12.61 6.22 -4.60
CA ALA A 270 13.86 5.54 -4.27
C ALA A 270 14.54 4.86 -5.47
N GLY A 271 13.98 4.97 -6.68
CA GLY A 271 14.52 4.39 -7.91
C GLY A 271 14.04 2.97 -8.24
N GLY A 272 13.00 2.48 -7.56
CA GLY A 272 12.36 1.21 -7.83
C GLY A 272 11.26 1.30 -8.89
N ILE A 273 10.70 0.14 -9.25
CA ILE A 273 9.58 -0.02 -10.15
C ILE A 273 8.40 -0.58 -9.36
N VAL A 274 7.20 -0.07 -9.64
CA VAL A 274 5.94 -0.55 -9.07
C VAL A 274 4.93 -0.76 -10.20
N THR A 275 4.38 -1.97 -10.28
CA THR A 275 3.32 -2.35 -11.23
C THR A 275 2.28 -3.22 -10.54
N ASP A 276 1.19 -3.51 -11.23
CA ASP A 276 0.36 -4.66 -10.90
C ASP A 276 0.96 -5.98 -11.42
N PHE A 277 0.22 -7.07 -11.27
CA PHE A 277 0.62 -8.42 -11.68
C PHE A 277 0.64 -8.64 -13.21
N TRP A 278 0.16 -7.67 -13.99
CA TRP A 278 0.20 -7.68 -15.46
C TRP A 278 1.20 -6.67 -16.02
N GLY A 279 1.97 -5.99 -15.15
CA GLY A 279 2.96 -5.00 -15.55
C GLY A 279 2.38 -3.60 -15.81
N ASN A 280 1.10 -3.38 -15.51
CA ASN A 280 0.42 -2.09 -15.70
C ASN A 280 0.53 -1.22 -14.44
N PRO A 281 0.30 0.11 -14.55
CA PRO A 281 0.29 1.01 -13.40
C PRO A 281 -0.99 0.97 -12.54
N ASP A 282 -1.87 -0.03 -12.73
CA ASP A 282 -3.23 -0.05 -12.17
C ASP A 282 -3.33 -0.64 -10.74
N TYR A 283 -2.20 -0.79 -10.03
CA TYR A 283 -2.13 -1.41 -8.71
C TYR A 283 -2.94 -0.67 -7.63
N LEU A 284 -3.17 0.64 -7.78
CA LEU A 284 -4.06 1.41 -6.89
C LEU A 284 -5.55 1.06 -7.10
N LEU A 285 -5.91 0.55 -8.27
CA LEU A 285 -7.29 0.23 -8.64
C LEU A 285 -7.61 -1.24 -8.37
N ASN A 286 -6.68 -2.14 -8.71
CA ASN A 286 -6.91 -3.58 -8.59
C ASN A 286 -6.31 -4.20 -7.31
N GLY A 287 -5.41 -3.51 -6.61
CA GLY A 287 -4.83 -3.96 -5.36
C GLY A 287 -3.76 -5.05 -5.49
N HIS A 288 -3.43 -5.47 -6.71
CA HIS A 288 -2.33 -6.39 -6.96
C HIS A 288 -1.06 -5.57 -7.19
N ILE A 289 0.01 -5.84 -6.45
CA ILE A 289 1.21 -5.00 -6.51
C ILE A 289 2.49 -5.84 -6.57
N VAL A 290 3.41 -5.44 -7.44
CA VAL A 290 4.82 -5.87 -7.46
C VAL A 290 5.68 -4.61 -7.32
N ALA A 291 6.59 -4.59 -6.35
CA ALA A 291 7.45 -3.45 -6.07
C ALA A 291 8.88 -3.91 -5.81
N ALA A 292 9.85 -3.46 -6.63
CA ALA A 292 11.25 -3.88 -6.52
C ALA A 292 12.20 -3.03 -7.40
N PRO A 293 13.54 -3.10 -7.24
CA PRO A 293 14.48 -2.63 -8.26
C PRO A 293 14.27 -3.38 -9.60
N LYS A 294 14.69 -2.76 -10.71
CA LYS A 294 14.40 -3.22 -12.08
C LYS A 294 14.64 -4.71 -12.32
N ARG A 295 15.79 -5.24 -11.89
CA ARG A 295 16.15 -6.65 -12.10
C ARG A 295 15.21 -7.60 -11.34
N ILE A 296 14.97 -7.32 -10.07
CA ILE A 296 14.12 -8.14 -9.21
C ILE A 296 12.64 -8.00 -9.62
N HIS A 297 12.21 -6.81 -10.02
CA HIS A 297 10.87 -6.57 -10.53
C HIS A 297 10.56 -7.44 -11.75
N GLY A 298 11.45 -7.49 -12.74
CA GLY A 298 11.29 -8.35 -13.91
C GLY A 298 11.17 -9.84 -13.56
N PHE A 299 12.00 -10.31 -12.63
CA PHE A 299 11.93 -11.69 -12.12
C PHE A 299 10.59 -11.99 -11.42
N LEU A 300 10.17 -11.14 -10.48
CA LEU A 300 8.91 -11.32 -9.75
C LEU A 300 7.72 -11.33 -10.71
N LEU A 301 7.68 -10.39 -11.66
CA LEU A 301 6.58 -10.29 -12.63
C LEU A 301 6.49 -11.53 -13.52
N GLU A 302 7.63 -12.09 -13.96
CA GLU A 302 7.66 -13.34 -14.71
C GLU A 302 7.04 -14.50 -13.92
N GLN A 303 7.49 -14.73 -12.67
CA GLN A 303 6.96 -15.83 -11.84
C GLN A 303 5.47 -15.65 -11.51
N ILE A 304 5.04 -14.42 -11.22
CA ILE A 304 3.64 -14.10 -10.88
C ILE A 304 2.73 -14.24 -12.10
N SER A 305 3.16 -13.77 -13.27
CA SER A 305 2.36 -13.80 -14.49
C SER A 305 2.10 -15.21 -15.02
N HIS A 306 2.97 -16.17 -14.69
CA HIS A 306 2.83 -17.57 -15.09
C HIS A 306 1.78 -18.32 -14.27
N GLU A 307 1.79 -18.14 -12.94
CA GLU A 307 1.00 -18.98 -12.02
C GLU A 307 -0.21 -18.23 -11.44
N LEU A 308 -0.02 -16.99 -11.00
CA LEU A 308 -0.99 -16.28 -10.16
C LEU A 308 -1.88 -15.32 -10.94
N ALA A 309 -1.30 -14.53 -11.86
CA ALA A 309 -2.07 -13.58 -12.66
C ALA A 309 -3.19 -14.22 -13.51
N PRO A 310 -3.02 -15.42 -14.11
CA PRO A 310 -4.10 -16.07 -14.86
C PRO A 310 -5.28 -16.46 -13.97
N ALA A 311 -5.03 -16.87 -12.72
CA ALA A 311 -6.07 -17.22 -11.76
C ALA A 311 -6.87 -15.99 -11.30
N LEU A 312 -6.27 -14.80 -11.36
CA LEU A 312 -6.86 -13.53 -10.93
C LEU A 312 -7.57 -12.75 -12.05
N ARG A 313 -7.48 -13.20 -13.30
CA ARG A 313 -8.19 -12.51 -14.39
C ARG A 313 -9.71 -12.66 -14.20
N PRO A 314 -10.47 -11.55 -14.24
CA PRO A 314 -11.91 -11.64 -14.39
C PRO A 314 -12.22 -12.41 -15.67
N GLY A 315 -13.07 -13.43 -15.57
CA GLY A 315 -13.64 -14.13 -16.73
C GLY A 315 -14.56 -13.24 -17.55
#